data_AF-I1CDU3-F1
#
_entry.id   AF-I1CDU3-F1
#
_cell.length_a   1.000
_cell.length_b   1.000
_cell.length_c   1.000
_cell.angle_alpha   90.00
_cell.angle_beta   90.00
_cell.angle_gamma   90.00
#
_symmetry.space_group_name_H-M   'P 1'
#
loop_
_entity.id
_entity.type
_entity.pdbx_description
1 polymer ?
#
loop_
_entity_poly.entity_id
_entity_poly.type
_entity_poly.pdbx_seq_one_letter_code
_entity_poly.pdbx_strand_id
1 'polypeptide(L)'
;MEPRIELAVLDSIVPTTLVDMTRLVVKRTPLYNQYQQLRQSYQAAVFSKLENDVLQRHSKLQMNDWSKRSQVFEKVNSIAPMVQSLLEEVRRIPTRLRESYIKQWKRSLVKRALALIKYIEDETLAILGQVKLKNLSLA
;
A
#
# COMPACT_ATOMS: atom_id res chain seq x y z
N MET A 1 -10.94 -1.13 26.11
CA MET A 1 -9.76 -1.47 25.29
C MET A 1 -9.56 -0.32 24.33
N GLU A 2 -8.44 0.39 24.39
CA GLU A 2 -8.13 1.38 23.35
C GLU A 2 -7.87 0.64 22.03
N PRO A 3 -8.50 1.05 20.91
CA PRO A 3 -8.20 0.45 19.62
C PRO A 3 -6.75 0.79 19.28
N ARG A 4 -5.89 -0.23 19.23
CA ARG A 4 -4.53 -0.07 18.73
C ARG A 4 -4.64 0.43 17.29
N ILE A 5 -4.08 1.60 17.01
CA ILE A 5 -4.08 2.23 15.68
C ILE A 5 -3.63 1.25 14.60
N GLU A 6 -2.68 0.36 14.94
CA GLU A 6 -2.19 -0.73 14.09
C GLU A 6 -3.28 -1.65 13.55
N LEU A 7 -4.32 -1.92 14.34
CA LEU A 7 -5.42 -2.79 13.94
C LEU A 7 -6.53 -2.02 13.22
N ALA A 8 -6.79 -0.77 13.64
CA ALA A 8 -7.76 0.10 12.97
C ALA A 8 -7.37 0.38 11.51
N VAL A 9 -6.07 0.40 11.21
CA VAL A 9 -5.57 0.59 9.84
C VAL A 9 -5.97 -0.56 8.93
N LEU A 10 -6.08 -1.80 9.43
CA LEU A 10 -6.42 -2.97 8.62
C LEU A 10 -7.89 -2.97 8.14
N ASP A 11 -8.75 -2.13 8.70
CA ASP A 11 -10.10 -1.92 8.20
C ASP A 11 -10.10 -1.09 6.90
N SER A 12 -9.06 -0.29 6.65
CA SER A 12 -8.90 0.48 5.42
C SER A 12 -8.76 -0.41 4.19
N ILE A 13 -9.36 0.00 3.08
CA ILE A 13 -9.25 -0.69 1.78
C ILE A 13 -7.86 -0.48 1.16
N VAL A 14 -7.16 0.59 1.54
CA VAL A 14 -5.87 0.99 0.96
C VAL A 14 -4.76 1.06 2.01
N PRO A 15 -3.49 0.79 1.59
CA PRO A 15 -2.31 1.03 2.41
C PRO A 15 -2.29 2.43 3.01
N THR A 16 -1.80 2.54 4.24
CA THR A 16 -1.82 3.79 5.01
C THR A 16 -0.42 4.18 5.44
N THR A 17 -0.16 5.49 5.50
CA THR A 17 1.09 6.06 6.03
C THR A 17 0.80 6.81 7.32
N LEU A 18 1.50 6.45 8.39
CA LEU A 18 1.50 7.14 9.67
C LEU A 18 2.65 8.16 9.69
N VAL A 19 2.31 9.44 9.78
CA VAL A 19 3.27 10.54 9.89
C VAL A 19 3.23 11.08 11.32
N ASP A 20 4.24 10.74 12.12
CA ASP A 20 4.40 11.28 13.47
C ASP A 20 5.24 12.55 13.42
N MET A 21 4.58 13.70 13.58
CA MET A 21 5.23 15.02 13.57
C MET A 21 6.00 15.33 14.86
N THR A 22 5.71 14.64 15.97
CA THR A 22 6.41 14.86 17.24
C THR A 22 7.77 14.16 17.26
N ARG A 23 7.81 12.93 16.75
CA ARG A 23 9.04 12.13 16.66
C ARG A 23 9.76 12.26 15.31
N LEU A 24 9.15 12.95 14.35
CA LEU A 24 9.61 13.06 12.96
C LEU A 24 9.85 11.68 12.32
N VAL A 25 8.93 10.75 12.59
CA VAL A 25 9.00 9.37 12.07
C VAL A 25 7.85 9.12 11.10
N VAL A 26 8.19 8.60 9.94
CA VAL A 26 7.23 8.11 8.96
C VAL A 26 7.24 6.59 8.96
N LYS A 27 6.07 5.99 9.17
CA LYS A 27 5.85 4.56 9.04
C LYS A 27 4.77 4.31 7.98
N ARG A 28 4.89 3.25 7.21
CA ARG A 28 3.88 2.87 6.21
C ARG A 28 3.47 1.42 6.37
N THR A 29 2.27 1.09 5.97
CA THR A 29 1.91 -0.31 5.74
C THR A 29 2.63 -0.84 4.49
N PRO A 30 2.71 -2.17 4.32
CA PRO A 30 3.19 -2.77 3.08
C PRO A 30 2.46 -2.27 1.83
N LEU A 31 3.04 -2.53 0.65
CA LEU A 31 2.40 -2.21 -0.63
C LEU A 31 1.10 -3.01 -0.83
N TYR A 32 0.24 -2.52 -1.71
CA TYR A 32 -1.15 -2.97 -1.86
C TYR A 32 -1.33 -4.50 -1.85
N ASN A 33 -0.56 -5.24 -2.65
CA ASN A 33 -0.71 -6.70 -2.74
C ASN A 33 -0.45 -7.40 -1.40
N GLN A 34 0.63 -7.02 -0.71
CA GLN A 34 0.98 -7.58 0.60
C GLN A 34 0.02 -7.10 1.68
N TYR A 35 -0.37 -5.83 1.63
CA TYR A 35 -1.36 -5.25 2.53
C TYR A 35 -2.73 -5.95 2.41
N GLN A 36 -3.15 -6.28 1.19
CA GLN A 36 -4.41 -6.98 0.94
C GLN A 36 -4.40 -8.39 1.56
N GLN A 37 -3.29 -9.13 1.42
CA GLN A 37 -3.12 -10.43 2.07
C GLN A 37 -3.16 -10.31 3.60
N LEU A 38 -2.46 -9.31 4.14
CA LEU A 38 -2.45 -9.02 5.58
C LEU A 38 -3.86 -8.71 6.09
N ARG A 39 -4.60 -7.85 5.38
CA ARG A 39 -5.99 -7.50 5.68
C ARG A 39 -6.91 -8.72 5.68
N GLN A 40 -6.82 -9.57 4.65
CA GLN A 40 -7.61 -10.80 4.57
C GLN A 40 -7.31 -11.75 5.73
N SER A 41 -6.03 -11.93 6.07
CA SER A 41 -5.64 -12.79 7.20
C SER A 41 -6.15 -12.25 8.54
N TYR A 42 -6.16 -10.92 8.72
CA TYR A 42 -6.71 -10.27 9.90
C TYR A 42 -8.23 -10.47 9.99
N GLN A 43 -8.94 -10.23 8.89
CA GLN A 43 -10.39 -10.43 8.85
C GLN A 43 -10.75 -11.89 9.15
N ALA A 44 -10.08 -12.84 8.52
CA ALA A 44 -10.27 -14.27 8.79
C ALA A 44 -10.02 -14.63 10.27
N ALA A 45 -8.98 -14.07 10.87
CA ALA A 45 -8.69 -14.28 12.29
C ALA A 45 -9.76 -13.66 13.22
N VAL A 46 -10.29 -12.48 12.88
CA VAL A 46 -11.38 -11.84 13.64
C VAL A 46 -12.67 -12.65 13.52
N PHE A 47 -13.03 -13.11 12.32
CA PHE A 47 -14.21 -13.96 12.11
C PHE A 47 -14.09 -15.30 12.84
N SER A 48 -12.93 -15.97 12.75
CA SER A 48 -12.71 -17.23 13.47
C SER A 48 -12.82 -17.05 14.99
N LYS A 49 -12.40 -15.90 15.54
CA LYS A 49 -12.63 -15.58 16.96
C LYS A 49 -14.11 -15.43 17.29
N LEU A 50 -14.86 -14.68 16.49
CA LEU A 50 -16.31 -14.51 16.69
C LEU A 50 -17.04 -15.86 16.64
N GLU A 51 -16.67 -16.72 15.70
CA GLU A 51 -17.23 -18.08 15.59
C GLU A 51 -16.89 -18.93 16.82
N ASN A 52 -15.63 -18.92 17.26
CA ASN A 52 -15.20 -19.64 18.44
C ASN A 52 -15.81 -19.11 19.74
N ASP A 53 -15.99 -17.79 19.89
CA ASP A 53 -16.63 -17.17 21.06
C ASP A 53 -18.13 -17.52 21.14
N VAL A 54 -18.79 -17.69 19.99
CA VAL A 54 -20.17 -18.18 19.91
C VAL A 54 -20.26 -19.67 20.26
N LEU A 55 -19.28 -20.48 19.84
CA LEU A 55 -19.28 -21.93 20.03
C LEU A 55 -18.68 -22.40 21.37
N GLN A 56 -17.75 -21.66 21.97
CA GLN A 56 -17.03 -22.02 23.18
C GLN A 56 -17.17 -20.94 24.26
N ARG A 57 -18.16 -21.07 25.14
CA ARG A 57 -18.27 -20.19 26.32
C ARG A 57 -17.11 -20.33 27.33
N HIS A 58 -16.28 -21.37 27.27
CA HIS A 58 -15.35 -21.73 28.36
C HIS A 58 -13.95 -22.24 27.95
N SER A 59 -13.26 -21.63 26.98
CA SER A 59 -11.82 -21.92 26.86
C SER A 59 -10.98 -20.65 26.63
N LYS A 60 -10.04 -20.40 27.55
CA LYS A 60 -9.06 -19.32 27.48
C LYS A 60 -8.00 -19.67 26.43
N LEU A 61 -8.33 -19.58 25.15
CA LEU A 61 -7.37 -19.79 24.07
C LEU A 61 -6.59 -18.49 23.76
N GLN A 62 -5.35 -18.46 24.26
CA GLN A 62 -4.16 -17.74 23.77
C GLN A 62 -4.42 -16.54 22.83
N MET A 63 -4.92 -15.45 23.40
CA MET A 63 -5.20 -14.15 22.76
C MET A 63 -3.99 -13.41 22.15
N ASN A 64 -2.76 -13.91 22.29
CA ASN A 64 -1.56 -13.08 22.33
C ASN A 64 -0.76 -13.01 21.02
N ASP A 65 -1.16 -13.74 19.98
CA ASP A 65 -0.29 -13.94 18.81
C ASP A 65 -0.33 -12.78 17.81
N TRP A 66 -1.49 -12.19 17.50
CA TRP A 66 -1.55 -11.03 16.59
C TRP A 66 -0.98 -9.76 17.23
N SER A 67 -1.15 -9.59 18.55
CA SER A 67 -0.57 -8.48 19.31
C SER A 67 0.95 -8.56 19.44
N LYS A 68 1.55 -9.73 19.18
CA LYS A 68 3.02 -9.95 19.15
C LYS A 68 3.58 -9.98 17.72
N ARG A 69 2.75 -10.27 16.70
CA ARG A 69 3.13 -10.37 15.28
C ARG A 69 2.94 -9.06 14.50
N SER A 70 2.34 -8.01 15.06
CA SER A 70 1.90 -6.82 14.32
C SER A 70 3.01 -5.81 14.01
N GLN A 71 3.95 -6.16 13.13
CA GLN A 71 4.60 -5.12 12.32
C GLN A 71 3.70 -4.77 11.12
N VAL A 72 2.49 -4.28 11.41
CA VAL A 72 1.57 -3.72 10.38
C VAL A 72 2.24 -2.52 9.68
N PHE A 73 3.17 -1.88 10.39
CA PHE A 73 3.91 -0.74 9.93
C PHE A 73 5.40 -1.04 9.79
N GLU A 74 5.95 -0.64 8.67
CA GLU A 74 7.37 -0.61 8.36
C GLU A 74 7.87 0.84 8.41
N LYS A 75 9.08 1.06 8.95
CA LYS A 75 9.71 2.38 8.92
C LYS A 75 10.18 2.69 7.50
N VAL A 76 9.86 3.89 7.01
CA VAL A 76 10.31 4.34 5.69
C VAL A 76 11.56 5.19 5.85
N ASN A 77 12.67 4.74 5.26
CA ASN A 77 13.93 5.48 5.23
C ASN A 77 14.33 5.94 3.82
N SER A 78 13.50 5.66 2.80
CA SER A 78 13.80 6.03 1.41
C SER A 78 12.88 7.14 0.90
N ILE A 79 13.46 8.04 0.10
CA ILE A 79 12.76 9.14 -0.55
C ILE A 79 12.66 8.82 -2.04
N ALA A 80 11.50 9.03 -2.65
CA ALA A 80 11.34 8.88 -4.08
C ALA A 80 12.12 9.99 -4.82
N PRO A 81 13.02 9.68 -5.79
CA PRO A 81 13.84 10.68 -6.46
C PRO A 81 13.04 11.82 -7.09
N MET A 82 11.89 11.51 -7.70
CA MET A 82 11.01 12.52 -8.29
C MET A 82 10.44 13.53 -7.27
N VAL A 83 10.19 13.09 -6.05
CA VAL A 83 9.71 13.96 -4.97
C VAL A 83 10.86 14.80 -4.44
N GLN A 84 12.06 14.22 -4.34
CA GLN A 84 13.26 14.97 -3.98
C GLN A 84 13.54 16.10 -4.97
N SER A 85 13.53 15.82 -6.29
CA SER A 85 13.72 16.84 -7.33
C SER A 85 12.67 17.95 -7.22
N LEU A 86 11.40 17.60 -7.03
CA LEU A 86 10.32 18.58 -6.82
C LEU A 86 10.62 19.50 -5.63
N LEU A 87 11.04 18.94 -4.49
CA LEU A 87 11.33 19.72 -3.29
C LEU A 87 12.54 20.64 -3.47
N GLU A 88 13.54 20.23 -4.25
CA GLU A 88 14.70 21.05 -4.58
C GLU A 88 14.33 22.19 -5.53
N GLU A 89 13.51 21.92 -6.56
CA GLU A 89 13.06 22.91 -7.55
C GLU A 89 12.11 23.95 -6.93
N VAL A 90 11.13 23.50 -6.13
CA VAL A 90 10.16 24.40 -5.47
C VAL A 90 10.83 25.41 -4.55
N ARG A 91 11.94 25.04 -3.91
CA ARG A 91 12.72 25.97 -3.06
C ARG A 91 13.35 27.12 -3.86
N ARG A 92 13.70 26.88 -5.13
CA ARG A 92 14.31 27.87 -6.04
C ARG A 92 13.26 28.79 -6.68
N ILE A 93 12.00 28.36 -6.74
CA ILE A 93 10.92 29.09 -7.39
C ILE A 93 10.33 30.16 -6.44
N PRO A 94 10.04 31.39 -6.94
CA PRO A 94 9.33 32.41 -6.17
C PRO A 94 7.99 31.90 -5.63
N THR A 95 7.64 32.25 -4.40
CA THR A 95 6.46 31.70 -3.68
C THR A 95 5.16 31.79 -4.50
N ARG A 96 4.96 32.89 -5.24
CA ARG A 96 3.76 33.12 -6.07
C ARG A 96 3.60 32.13 -7.23
N LEU A 97 4.68 31.49 -7.67
CA LEU A 97 4.70 30.54 -8.79
C LEU A 97 4.77 29.07 -8.33
N ARG A 98 4.92 28.80 -7.03
CA ARG A 98 5.07 27.42 -6.52
C ARG A 98 3.82 26.59 -6.76
N GLU A 99 2.64 27.15 -6.55
CA GLU A 99 1.38 26.42 -6.71
C GLU A 99 1.15 25.96 -8.16
N SER A 100 1.37 26.86 -9.12
CA SER A 100 1.21 26.53 -10.54
C SER A 100 2.21 25.45 -10.98
N TYR A 101 3.45 25.55 -10.49
CA TYR A 101 4.47 24.53 -10.72
C TYR A 101 4.07 23.15 -10.14
N ILE A 102 3.62 23.11 -8.88
CA ILE A 102 3.16 21.86 -8.24
C ILE A 102 1.97 21.25 -8.99
N LYS A 103 1.03 22.08 -9.45
CA LYS A 103 -0.10 21.61 -10.29
C LYS A 103 0.37 20.99 -11.60
N GLN A 104 1.37 21.59 -12.26
CA GLN A 104 1.95 21.04 -13.49
C GLN A 104 2.66 19.69 -13.22
N TRP A 105 3.45 19.61 -12.15
CA TRP A 105 4.11 18.37 -11.75
C TRP A 105 3.11 17.26 -11.43
N LYS A 106 2.02 17.57 -10.72
CA LYS A 106 0.91 16.61 -10.49
C LYS A 106 0.30 16.11 -11.80
N ARG A 107 0.06 17.00 -12.78
CA ARG A 107 -0.45 16.59 -14.11
C ARG A 107 0.54 15.67 -14.83
N SER A 108 1.84 15.93 -14.70
CA SER A 108 2.89 15.06 -15.25
C SER A 108 2.86 13.66 -14.63
N LEU A 109 2.69 13.56 -13.30
CA LEU A 109 2.51 12.27 -12.63
C LEU A 109 1.33 11.47 -13.17
N VAL A 110 0.18 12.12 -13.35
CA VAL A 110 -1.01 11.46 -13.91
C VAL A 110 -0.74 10.93 -15.31
N LYS A 111 -0.09 11.73 -16.17
CA LYS A 111 0.27 11.30 -17.52
C LYS A 111 1.23 10.10 -17.51
N ARG A 112 2.22 10.10 -16.62
CA ARG A 112 3.16 8.97 -16.46
C ARG A 112 2.47 7.71 -15.96
N ALA A 113 1.52 7.84 -15.01
CA ALA A 113 0.73 6.72 -14.54
C ALA A 113 -0.11 6.10 -15.66
N LEU A 114 -0.78 6.93 -16.47
CA LEU A 114 -1.53 6.47 -17.64
C LEU A 114 -0.62 5.79 -18.68
N ALA A 115 0.56 6.34 -18.93
CA ALA A 115 1.53 5.74 -19.83
C ALA A 115 2.01 4.37 -19.33
N LEU A 116 2.26 4.24 -18.03
CA LEU A 116 2.65 2.97 -17.40
C LEU A 116 1.53 1.92 -17.51
N ILE A 117 0.27 2.31 -17.27
CA ILE A 117 -0.88 1.40 -17.42
C ILE A 117 -0.96 0.87 -18.85
N LYS A 118 -0.95 1.77 -19.84
CA LYS A 118 -0.98 1.39 -21.26
C LYS A 118 0.18 0.50 -21.66
N TYR A 119 1.38 0.83 -21.18
CA TYR A 119 2.57 0.03 -21.45
C TYR A 119 2.41 -1.40 -20.92
N ILE A 120 1.93 -1.56 -19.68
CA ILE A 120 1.68 -2.88 -19.09
C ILE A 120 0.58 -3.63 -19.86
N GLU A 121 -0.50 -2.95 -20.25
CA GLU A 121 -1.57 -3.55 -21.07
C GLU A 121 -1.04 -4.09 -22.40
N ASP A 122 -0.28 -3.26 -23.13
CA ASP A 122 0.31 -3.61 -24.42
C ASP A 122 1.34 -4.75 -24.29
N GLU A 123 2.20 -4.70 -23.28
CA GLU A 123 3.20 -5.74 -23.00
C GLU A 123 2.54 -7.07 -22.64
N THR A 124 1.49 -7.04 -21.82
CA THR A 124 0.74 -8.25 -21.44
C THR A 124 0.06 -8.89 -22.65
N LEU A 125 -0.55 -8.08 -23.53
CA LEU A 125 -1.16 -8.58 -24.77
C LEU A 125 -0.11 -9.18 -25.72
N ALA A 126 1.07 -8.56 -25.84
CA ALA A 126 2.16 -9.08 -26.65
C ALA A 126 2.65 -10.44 -26.13
N ILE A 127 2.83 -10.58 -24.82
CA ILE A 127 3.24 -11.85 -24.18
C ILE A 127 2.19 -12.94 -24.44
N LEU A 128 0.90 -12.65 -24.22
CA LEU A 128 -0.18 -13.62 -24.46
C LEU A 128 -0.29 -14.02 -25.93
N GLY A 129 -0.08 -13.08 -26.86
CA GLY A 129 -0.03 -13.36 -28.30
C GLY A 129 1.11 -14.31 -28.67
N GLN A 130 2.30 -14.11 -28.11
CA GLN A 130 3.46 -14.99 -28.34
C GLN A 130 3.24 -16.40 -27.78
N VAL A 131 2.63 -16.53 -26.61
CA VAL A 131 2.28 -17.84 -26.02
C VAL A 131 1.29 -18.59 -26.91
N LYS A 132 0.28 -17.90 -27.44
CA LYS A 132 -0.71 -18.50 -28.34
C LYS A 132 -0.09 -19.01 -29.64
N LEU A 133 0.86 -18.27 -30.22
CA LEU A 133 1.57 -18.69 -31.44
C LEU A 133 2.49 -19.89 -31.20
N LYS A 134 3.21 -19.94 -30.07
CA LYS A 134 4.06 -21.08 -29.71
C LYS A 134 3.26 -22.37 -29.53
N ASN A 135 2.08 -22.28 -28.92
CA ASN A 135 1.21 -23.45 -28.71
C ASN A 135 0.59 -23.97 -30.02
N LEU A 136 0.40 -23.10 -31.03
CA LEU A 136 -0.09 -23.49 -32.35
C LEU A 136 1.02 -24.08 -33.25
N SER A 137 2.29 -23.74 -33.02
CA SER A 137 3.42 -24.34 -33.75
C SER A 137 3.86 -25.72 -33.23
N LEU A 138 3.31 -26.15 -32.10
CA LEU A 138 3.61 -27.43 -31.45
C LEU A 138 2.48 -28.48 -31.62
N ALA A 139 1.42 -28.14 -32.36
CA ALA A 139 0.32 -29.02 -32.74
C ALA A 139 0.40 -29.32 -34.24
#